data_AF-A0A2V9WJE6-F1
#
_entry.id   AF-A0A2V9WJE6-F1
#
_cell.length_a   1.000
_cell.length_b   1.000
_cell.length_c   1.000
_cell.angle_alpha   90.00
_cell.angle_beta   90.00
_cell.angle_gamma   90.00
#
_symmetry.space_group_name_H-M   'P 1'
#
loop_
_entity.id
_entity.type
_entity.pdbx_description
1 polymer ?
#
loop_
_entity_poly.entity_id
_entity_poly.type
_entity_poly.pdbx_seq_one_letter_code
_entity_poly.pdbx_strand_id
1 'polypeptide(L)'
;MAGSAKREIPHLIRNSGQVFAAAKLHPKPTNFISLESKQAKEGCQSPLSSCAKKAVLFSLVASSIGVARQTKNVEPAALLRVSGRVLDGISPKSKNGVPDAVLNGTKCVVVIPSLVGGTANASAGGVASCREAPDRWSGPAFIHFNGRGLRAHRTDLLVFILSDTGVRALRSGGLQIRAQKRAAAPLVSTTPVTTQVELTAESLTYESAAGVLSSSEASGFIRPEAALPPVSSDSARSALSRKMIKQYLLSVVSFFNTIIATGIVIHHTAVIPTENTVPRSERDVDKYHQERGFEISCFGRIYHVAYHYLILPDGSVKAGRPERCEGAHAKGYNSYLGISVVGDFSSEDNPTGEKGPTRPSAKQISSLIQLCRRLKDRYKIPLQHIVRHSDISSTKCPGDRFPFRSVLQQLQFKTSGVRPGSR
;
A
#
# COMPACT_ATOMS: atom_id res chain seq x y z
N MET A 1 -26.87 42.68 -5.21
CA MET A 1 -27.63 43.24 -4.08
C MET A 1 -28.15 42.10 -3.22
N ALA A 2 -28.27 42.37 -1.92
CA ALA A 2 -28.21 41.43 -0.80
C ALA A 2 -29.52 40.68 -0.47
N GLY A 3 -29.41 39.67 0.41
CA GLY A 3 -30.50 39.05 1.18
C GLY A 3 -30.32 37.53 1.32
N SER A 4 -29.41 37.02 2.16
CA SER A 4 -29.57 36.71 3.59
C SER A 4 -30.66 35.66 3.92
N ALA A 5 -30.23 34.45 4.27
CA ALA A 5 -30.99 33.53 5.13
C ALA A 5 -30.01 32.67 5.96
N LYS A 6 -29.78 33.10 7.20
CA LYS A 6 -29.25 32.28 8.31
C LYS A 6 -30.39 31.46 8.92
N ARG A 7 -30.12 30.21 9.30
CA ARG A 7 -30.68 29.42 10.43
C ARG A 7 -30.16 27.99 10.29
N GLU A 8 -29.91 27.18 11.31
CA GLU A 8 -29.68 27.32 12.76
C GLU A 8 -29.21 25.90 13.16
N ILE A 9 -28.22 25.79 14.04
CA ILE A 9 -27.67 24.52 14.54
C ILE A 9 -28.40 24.19 15.85
N PRO A 10 -29.01 23.00 16.04
CA PRO A 10 -29.43 22.58 17.35
C PRO A 10 -28.30 21.81 18.05
N HIS A 11 -27.85 22.39 19.17
CA HIS A 11 -27.20 21.67 20.27
C HIS A 11 -28.21 20.73 20.94
N LEU A 12 -27.83 19.49 21.22
CA LEU A 12 -28.46 18.68 22.27
C LEU A 12 -27.41 18.12 23.23
N ILE A 13 -27.79 18.16 24.50
CA ILE A 13 -26.98 17.96 25.71
C ILE A 13 -27.18 16.53 26.27
N ARG A 14 -26.05 15.94 26.69
CA ARG A 14 -25.76 14.97 27.79
C ARG A 14 -26.59 13.68 28.04
N ASN A 15 -25.76 12.65 28.27
CA ASN A 15 -25.78 11.59 29.30
C ASN A 15 -26.82 10.47 29.24
N SER A 16 -26.30 9.26 29.02
CA SER A 16 -26.59 8.11 29.88
C SER A 16 -25.35 7.22 29.93
N GLY A 17 -24.73 7.13 31.10
CA GLY A 17 -23.67 6.16 31.35
C GLY A 17 -24.27 4.78 31.51
N GLN A 18 -23.68 3.78 30.86
CA GLN A 18 -23.75 2.40 31.30
C GLN A 18 -22.36 1.79 31.30
N VAL A 19 -21.96 1.45 32.52
CA VAL A 19 -20.77 0.75 32.93
C VAL A 19 -20.87 -0.69 32.42
N PHE A 20 -19.98 -1.11 31.52
CA PHE A 20 -19.74 -2.53 31.26
C PHE A 20 -18.51 -2.97 32.03
N ALA A 21 -18.74 -3.91 32.95
CA ALA A 21 -17.78 -4.50 33.84
C ALA A 21 -16.65 -5.21 33.08
N ALA A 22 -15.41 -4.93 33.48
CA ALA A 22 -14.21 -5.61 33.02
C ALA A 22 -14.13 -7.02 33.63
N ALA A 23 -14.23 -8.05 32.78
CA ALA A 23 -13.89 -9.41 33.16
C ALA A 23 -12.35 -9.56 33.22
N LYS A 24 -11.82 -9.68 34.45
CA LYS A 24 -10.43 -10.05 34.74
C LYS A 24 -10.19 -11.50 34.32
N LEU A 25 -9.33 -11.72 33.31
CA LEU A 25 -8.75 -13.02 33.03
C LEU A 25 -7.35 -13.08 33.67
N HIS A 26 -7.21 -13.90 34.71
CA HIS A 26 -5.92 -14.27 35.30
C HIS A 26 -5.16 -15.23 34.37
N PRO A 27 -3.86 -15.01 34.09
CA PRO A 27 -3.03 -15.99 33.41
C PRO A 27 -2.54 -17.06 34.39
N LYS A 28 -2.74 -18.34 34.07
CA LYS A 28 -2.06 -19.47 34.74
C LYS A 28 -0.62 -19.59 34.20
N PRO A 29 0.38 -19.83 35.06
CA PRO A 29 1.76 -20.02 34.62
C PRO A 29 1.93 -21.43 34.03
N THR A 30 2.61 -21.53 32.89
CA THR A 30 3.10 -22.81 32.37
C THR A 30 4.62 -22.80 32.35
N ASN A 31 5.16 -23.93 32.80
CA ASN A 31 6.54 -24.14 33.23
C ASN A 31 7.56 -23.96 32.12
N PHE A 32 8.65 -23.28 32.48
CA PHE A 32 9.94 -23.33 31.80
C PHE A 32 10.49 -24.75 31.87
N ILE A 33 10.79 -25.35 30.72
CA ILE A 33 11.74 -26.46 30.60
C ILE A 33 12.94 -25.92 29.83
N SER A 34 14.03 -25.76 30.57
CA SER A 34 15.37 -25.44 30.07
C SER A 34 15.91 -26.68 29.35
N LEU A 35 16.30 -26.53 28.09
CA LEU A 35 17.12 -27.52 27.38
C LEU A 35 18.49 -26.89 27.16
N GLU A 36 19.39 -27.20 28.09
CA GLU A 36 20.83 -27.06 27.94
C GLU A 36 21.28 -27.85 26.72
N SER A 37 21.90 -27.17 25.74
CA SER A 37 22.68 -27.84 24.70
C SER A 37 24.16 -27.78 25.09
N LYS A 38 24.70 -28.98 25.31
CA LYS A 38 26.08 -29.28 25.66
C LYS A 38 27.03 -28.74 24.58
N GLN A 39 28.01 -27.96 25.01
CA GLN A 39 29.26 -27.71 24.28
C GLN A 39 30.02 -29.03 24.12
N ALA A 40 30.31 -29.41 22.88
CA ALA A 40 31.32 -30.39 22.55
C ALA A 40 32.67 -29.68 22.36
N LYS A 41 33.63 -30.11 23.18
CA LYS A 41 35.05 -29.78 23.11
C LYS A 41 35.68 -30.49 21.91
N GLU A 42 36.45 -29.77 21.10
CA GLU A 42 37.63 -30.33 20.44
C GLU A 42 38.82 -29.42 20.72
N GLY A 43 39.84 -30.01 21.34
CA GLY A 43 41.11 -29.37 21.61
C GLY A 43 42.12 -29.70 20.52
N CYS A 44 43.07 -28.81 20.33
CA CYS A 44 44.41 -29.18 19.90
C CYS A 44 45.41 -28.27 20.64
N GLN A 45 46.34 -28.90 21.35
CA GLN A 45 47.35 -28.26 22.19
C GLN A 45 48.67 -28.05 21.42
N SER A 46 49.16 -26.81 21.47
CA SER A 46 50.57 -26.40 21.72
C SER A 46 51.65 -26.65 20.64
N PRO A 47 52.87 -26.04 20.73
CA PRO A 47 53.39 -25.17 21.81
C PRO A 47 54.14 -23.86 21.40
N LEU A 48 54.20 -22.96 22.39
CA LEU A 48 55.30 -22.08 22.86
C LEU A 48 56.33 -21.47 21.87
N SER A 49 56.51 -20.14 21.95
CA SER A 49 57.81 -19.57 22.38
C SER A 49 57.67 -18.09 22.77
N SER A 50 58.23 -17.78 23.94
CA SER A 50 58.39 -16.46 24.54
C SER A 50 59.78 -15.92 24.19
N CYS A 51 59.90 -14.65 23.83
CA CYS A 51 61.11 -13.89 24.13
C CYS A 51 60.81 -12.39 24.21
N ALA A 52 60.72 -11.90 25.45
CA ALA A 52 60.84 -10.49 25.74
C ALA A 52 62.32 -10.06 25.61
N LYS A 53 62.60 -8.92 24.96
CA LYS A 53 63.69 -8.01 25.32
C LYS A 53 63.47 -6.62 24.71
N LYS A 54 63.66 -5.64 25.59
CA LYS A 54 63.57 -4.18 25.48
C LYS A 54 64.37 -3.62 24.28
N ALA A 55 63.84 -2.58 23.63
CA ALA A 55 64.34 -1.20 23.76
C ALA A 55 64.04 -0.34 22.50
N VAL A 56 64.00 0.97 22.75
CA VAL A 56 64.08 2.11 21.82
C VAL A 56 62.75 2.68 21.33
N LEU A 57 62.34 3.68 22.09
CA LEU A 57 61.48 4.80 21.77
C LEU A 57 61.94 5.49 20.46
N PHE A 58 61.12 5.41 19.40
CA PHE A 58 61.16 6.37 18.30
C PHE A 58 59.73 6.83 18.01
N SER A 59 59.43 8.03 18.49
CA SER A 59 58.21 8.77 18.20
C SER A 59 58.22 9.20 16.74
N LEU A 60 57.66 8.37 15.86
CA LEU A 60 57.20 8.81 14.54
C LEU A 60 55.68 8.91 14.60
N VAL A 61 55.22 10.14 14.81
CA VAL A 61 53.84 10.53 14.52
C VAL A 61 53.65 10.37 13.02
N ALA A 62 53.32 9.16 12.58
CA ALA A 62 52.71 8.96 11.28
C ALA A 62 51.34 9.61 11.37
N SER A 63 51.27 10.88 10.97
CA SER A 63 50.03 11.55 10.62
C SER A 63 49.42 10.76 9.46
N SER A 64 48.74 9.68 9.78
CA SER A 64 47.75 9.08 8.90
C SER A 64 46.66 10.14 8.77
N ILE A 65 46.83 11.03 7.78
CA ILE A 65 45.73 11.75 7.16
C ILE A 65 44.83 10.64 6.67
N GLY A 66 43.87 10.26 7.51
CA GLY A 66 42.72 9.50 7.08
C GLY A 66 42.08 10.35 6.01
N VAL A 67 42.35 10.01 4.75
CA VAL A 67 41.56 10.49 3.64
C VAL A 67 40.14 10.06 4.00
N ALA A 68 39.35 11.01 4.50
CA ALA A 68 37.93 10.84 4.67
C ALA A 68 37.44 10.34 3.32
N ARG A 69 37.09 9.05 3.28
CA ARG A 69 36.60 8.40 2.07
C ARG A 69 35.31 9.13 1.77
N GLN A 70 35.37 10.13 0.89
CA GLN A 70 34.20 10.84 0.40
C GLN A 70 33.23 9.75 -0.02
N THR A 71 32.13 9.63 0.72
CA THR A 71 30.99 8.82 0.32
C THR A 71 30.65 9.28 -1.08
N LYS A 72 30.87 8.42 -2.08
CA LYS A 72 30.58 8.74 -3.48
C LYS A 72 29.19 9.36 -3.52
N ASN A 73 29.10 10.66 -3.85
CA ASN A 73 27.82 11.32 -4.05
C ASN A 73 27.04 10.48 -5.07
N VAL A 74 25.97 9.82 -4.63
CA VAL A 74 25.11 9.07 -5.53
C VAL A 74 24.51 10.10 -6.48
N GLU A 75 24.66 9.89 -7.78
CA GLU A 75 24.08 10.78 -8.78
C GLU A 75 22.57 10.93 -8.49
N PRO A 76 22.04 12.16 -8.32
CA PRO A 76 20.64 12.41 -7.95
C PRO A 76 19.65 11.66 -8.86
N ALA A 77 19.95 11.64 -10.15
CA ALA A 77 19.26 10.87 -11.16
C ALA A 77 19.22 9.36 -10.84
N ALA A 78 20.37 8.74 -10.59
CA ALA A 78 20.46 7.33 -10.25
C ALA A 78 19.65 7.00 -8.98
N LEU A 79 19.69 7.86 -7.98
CA LEU A 79 18.95 7.68 -6.72
C LEU A 79 17.44 7.71 -6.95
N LEU A 80 16.90 8.69 -7.70
CA LEU A 80 15.49 8.73 -8.07
C LEU A 80 15.02 7.46 -8.79
N ARG A 81 15.84 6.97 -9.74
CA ARG A 81 15.53 5.76 -10.50
C ARG A 81 15.49 4.52 -9.60
N VAL A 82 16.45 4.37 -8.69
CA VAL A 82 16.48 3.21 -7.79
C VAL A 82 15.35 3.29 -6.77
N SER A 83 15.09 4.46 -6.17
CA SER A 83 13.96 4.65 -5.24
C SER A 83 12.60 4.38 -5.88
N GLY A 84 12.37 4.84 -7.13
CA GLY A 84 11.16 4.51 -7.88
C GLY A 84 10.99 2.99 -8.08
N ARG A 85 12.08 2.29 -8.43
CA ARG A 85 12.07 0.82 -8.59
C ARG A 85 11.75 0.06 -7.30
N VAL A 86 12.14 0.59 -6.13
CA VAL A 86 11.76 -0.02 -4.84
C VAL A 86 10.23 -0.02 -4.71
N LEU A 87 9.60 1.13 -4.96
CA LEU A 87 8.14 1.28 -4.91
C LEU A 87 7.45 0.39 -5.94
N ASP A 88 7.91 0.42 -7.20
CA ASP A 88 7.37 -0.42 -8.27
C ASP A 88 7.55 -1.93 -8.00
N GLY A 89 8.60 -2.32 -7.27
CA GLY A 89 8.91 -3.71 -6.94
C GLY A 89 8.00 -4.32 -5.87
N ILE A 90 7.46 -3.50 -4.97
CA ILE A 90 6.60 -3.94 -3.85
C ILE A 90 5.16 -4.20 -4.34
N SER A 91 4.63 -3.27 -5.13
CA SER A 91 3.20 -3.18 -5.46
C SER A 91 2.59 -4.37 -6.23
N PRO A 92 3.25 -4.98 -7.25
CA PRO A 92 2.59 -5.94 -8.14
C PRO A 92 2.63 -7.41 -7.66
N LYS A 93 3.54 -7.78 -6.75
CA LYS A 93 3.83 -9.21 -6.44
C LYS A 93 3.51 -9.63 -5.01
N SER A 94 3.37 -8.68 -4.09
CA SER A 94 3.32 -9.03 -2.67
C SER A 94 1.91 -9.42 -2.20
N LYS A 95 1.80 -10.59 -1.57
CA LYS A 95 0.61 -11.01 -0.79
C LYS A 95 0.45 -10.19 0.50
N ASN A 96 1.41 -9.33 0.79
CA ASN A 96 1.49 -8.50 1.97
C ASN A 96 1.71 -7.04 1.57
N GLY A 97 1.28 -6.09 2.38
CA GLY A 97 1.36 -4.68 2.00
C GLY A 97 1.16 -3.78 3.19
N VAL A 98 1.30 -2.49 2.93
CA VAL A 98 0.96 -1.45 3.89
C VAL A 98 -0.56 -1.31 3.93
N PRO A 99 -1.21 -1.38 5.11
CA PRO A 99 -2.66 -1.20 5.22
C PRO A 99 -3.13 0.14 4.67
N ASP A 100 -4.33 0.16 4.07
CA ASP A 100 -4.93 1.36 3.47
C ASP A 100 -4.99 2.54 4.44
N ALA A 101 -5.29 2.29 5.72
CA ALA A 101 -5.34 3.32 6.75
C ALA A 101 -3.98 4.02 6.94
N VAL A 102 -2.88 3.28 6.83
CA VAL A 102 -1.52 3.84 6.87
C VAL A 102 -1.23 4.61 5.58
N LEU A 103 -1.54 4.05 4.40
CA LEU A 103 -1.32 4.72 3.12
C LEU A 103 -2.08 6.06 3.04
N ASN A 104 -3.35 6.07 3.47
CA ASN A 104 -4.22 7.24 3.50
C ASN A 104 -3.78 8.26 4.56
N GLY A 105 -3.31 7.80 5.72
CA GLY A 105 -2.78 8.66 6.79
C GLY A 105 -1.39 9.24 6.50
N THR A 106 -0.68 8.73 5.49
CA THR A 106 0.69 9.16 5.21
C THR A 106 0.74 10.54 4.58
N LYS A 107 1.46 11.44 5.28
CA LYS A 107 1.74 12.82 4.87
C LYS A 107 3.05 12.92 4.09
N CYS A 108 4.07 12.14 4.44
CA CYS A 108 5.30 12.05 3.64
C CYS A 108 5.82 10.61 3.63
N VAL A 109 6.40 10.20 2.50
CA VAL A 109 7.11 8.94 2.35
C VAL A 109 8.60 9.21 2.16
N VAL A 110 9.43 8.42 2.81
CA VAL A 110 10.89 8.39 2.58
C VAL A 110 11.27 7.00 2.09
N VAL A 111 12.09 6.95 1.04
CA VAL A 111 12.64 5.71 0.47
C VAL A 111 14.15 5.78 0.50
N ILE A 112 14.78 4.85 1.22
CA ILE A 112 16.25 4.71 1.31
C ILE A 112 16.61 3.35 0.73
N PRO A 113 17.05 3.30 -0.54
CA PRO A 113 17.30 2.04 -1.21
C PRO A 113 18.65 1.45 -0.84
N SER A 114 18.79 0.14 -1.06
CA SER A 114 20.07 -0.58 -1.11
C SER A 114 20.91 -0.49 0.16
N LEU A 115 20.27 -0.46 1.32
CA LEU A 115 20.94 -0.57 2.61
C LEU A 115 21.49 -1.97 2.79
N VAL A 116 22.68 -2.06 3.40
CA VAL A 116 23.27 -3.31 3.86
C VAL A 116 23.39 -3.21 5.37
N GLY A 117 22.65 -4.07 6.08
CA GLY A 117 22.61 -4.08 7.54
C GLY A 117 23.60 -5.02 8.21
N GLY A 118 23.34 -5.34 9.48
CA GLY A 118 24.24 -6.09 10.38
C GLY A 118 24.47 -5.36 11.71
N THR A 119 25.60 -5.63 12.37
CA THR A 119 26.00 -4.94 13.62
C THR A 119 26.56 -3.53 13.41
N ALA A 120 26.81 -3.15 12.16
CA ALA A 120 27.40 -1.86 11.80
C ALA A 120 26.36 -0.75 11.63
N ASN A 121 26.80 0.49 11.80
CA ASN A 121 26.03 1.65 11.41
C ASN A 121 25.89 1.69 9.87
N ALA A 122 24.68 1.90 9.39
CA ALA A 122 24.39 2.12 7.98
C ALA A 122 24.24 3.61 7.68
N SER A 123 24.73 4.00 6.52
CA SER A 123 24.77 5.37 6.03
C SER A 123 24.42 5.36 4.56
N ALA A 124 23.33 6.02 4.16
CA ALA A 124 22.87 6.01 2.78
C ALA A 124 22.00 7.21 2.43
N GLY A 125 22.08 7.64 1.17
CA GLY A 125 21.16 8.61 0.59
C GLY A 125 19.79 8.00 0.31
N GLY A 126 18.76 8.84 0.32
CA GLY A 126 17.39 8.47 0.00
C GLY A 126 16.61 9.66 -0.55
N VAL A 127 15.32 9.44 -0.77
CA VAL A 127 14.42 10.45 -1.35
C VAL A 127 13.15 10.51 -0.52
N ALA A 128 12.68 11.72 -0.25
CA ALA A 128 11.40 11.97 0.38
C ALA A 128 10.44 12.70 -0.56
N SER A 129 9.15 12.39 -0.45
CA SER A 129 8.06 13.12 -1.09
C SER A 129 6.93 13.30 -0.08
N CYS A 130 6.28 14.47 -0.11
CA CYS A 130 5.19 14.81 0.79
C CYS A 130 3.90 15.04 0.02
N ARG A 131 2.78 14.64 0.59
CA ARG A 131 1.44 14.82 0.05
C ARG A 131 1.07 16.30 0.14
N GLU A 132 0.70 16.89 -1.00
CA GLU A 132 0.22 18.27 -1.11
C GLU A 132 -1.31 18.33 -1.27
N ALA A 133 -1.88 17.30 -1.90
CA ALA A 133 -3.30 17.05 -2.05
C ALA A 133 -3.53 15.52 -2.07
N PRO A 134 -4.78 15.02 -1.97
CA PRO A 134 -5.05 13.57 -1.97
C PRO A 134 -4.36 12.78 -3.10
N ASP A 135 -4.23 13.37 -4.28
CA ASP A 135 -3.67 12.80 -5.51
C ASP A 135 -2.32 13.45 -5.94
N ARG A 136 -1.86 14.47 -5.22
CA ARG A 136 -0.65 15.23 -5.57
C ARG A 136 0.45 15.10 -4.53
N TRP A 137 1.64 14.78 -5.00
CA TRP A 137 2.87 14.70 -4.20
C TRP A 137 3.86 15.77 -4.63
N SER A 138 4.60 16.31 -3.65
CA SER A 138 5.71 17.21 -3.87
C SER A 138 6.81 16.54 -4.68
N GLY A 139 7.61 17.35 -5.37
CA GLY A 139 8.87 16.90 -5.96
C GLY A 139 9.79 16.23 -4.93
N PRO A 140 10.77 15.44 -5.41
CA PRO A 140 11.69 14.71 -4.53
C PRO A 140 12.58 15.67 -3.73
N ALA A 141 12.65 15.46 -2.42
CA ALA A 141 13.66 16.03 -1.55
C ALA A 141 14.74 14.97 -1.26
N PHE A 142 16.00 15.31 -1.47
CA PHE A 142 17.11 14.42 -1.17
C PHE A 142 17.40 14.42 0.33
N ILE A 143 17.60 13.23 0.88
CA ILE A 143 17.86 13.04 2.30
C ILE A 143 19.03 12.08 2.49
N HIS A 144 19.60 12.13 3.67
CA HIS A 144 20.65 11.23 4.11
C HIS A 144 20.25 10.57 5.43
N PHE A 145 20.33 9.24 5.46
CA PHE A 145 20.04 8.42 6.61
C PHE A 145 21.34 7.96 7.28
N ASN A 146 21.39 8.04 8.61
CA ASN A 146 22.41 7.40 9.42
C ASN A 146 21.72 6.62 10.55
N GLY A 147 21.95 5.31 10.64
CA GLY A 147 21.28 4.48 11.62
C GLY A 147 21.84 3.08 11.77
N ARG A 148 21.09 2.21 12.45
CA ARG A 148 21.43 0.80 12.75
C ARG A 148 20.16 -0.03 12.87
N GLY A 149 20.31 -1.33 13.12
CA GLY A 149 19.16 -2.23 13.34
C GLY A 149 18.51 -2.73 12.05
N LEU A 150 19.25 -2.67 10.95
CA LEU A 150 18.86 -3.23 9.66
C LEU A 150 19.24 -4.71 9.62
N ARG A 151 18.43 -5.51 8.92
CA ARG A 151 18.71 -6.94 8.71
C ARG A 151 20.03 -7.16 7.97
N ALA A 152 20.66 -8.31 8.19
CA ALA A 152 21.98 -8.65 7.63
C ALA A 152 22.01 -8.74 6.09
N HIS A 153 20.85 -8.86 5.43
CA HIS A 153 20.75 -8.89 3.99
C HIS A 153 20.48 -7.51 3.41
N ARG A 154 20.70 -7.34 2.10
CA ARG A 154 20.39 -6.07 1.41
C ARG A 154 18.88 -5.80 1.48
N THR A 155 18.52 -4.65 2.02
CA THR A 155 17.13 -4.22 2.20
C THR A 155 16.94 -2.78 1.75
N ASP A 156 15.74 -2.43 1.35
CA ASP A 156 15.30 -1.05 1.16
C ASP A 156 14.48 -0.62 2.37
N LEU A 157 14.68 0.59 2.89
CA LEU A 157 13.94 1.13 4.03
C LEU A 157 12.88 2.12 3.53
N LEU A 158 11.66 1.97 4.01
CA LEU A 158 10.56 2.89 3.76
C LEU A 158 10.07 3.48 5.09
N VAL A 159 9.99 4.81 5.17
CA VAL A 159 9.46 5.52 6.34
C VAL A 159 8.20 6.26 5.93
N PHE A 160 7.09 5.95 6.59
CA PHE A 160 5.80 6.59 6.38
C PHE A 160 5.56 7.55 7.54
N ILE A 161 5.55 8.85 7.25
CA ILE A 161 5.35 9.91 8.24
C ILE A 161 3.86 10.24 8.28
N LEU A 162 3.25 10.06 9.45
CA LEU A 162 1.80 10.22 9.64
C LEU A 162 1.44 11.55 10.34
N SER A 163 2.35 12.10 11.15
CA SER A 163 2.07 13.29 11.97
C SER A 163 2.68 14.58 11.41
N ASP A 164 2.05 15.72 11.69
CA ASP A 164 2.59 17.04 11.32
C ASP A 164 3.93 17.34 12.02
N THR A 165 4.13 16.79 13.22
CA THR A 165 5.40 16.89 13.93
C THR A 165 6.51 16.18 13.16
N GLY A 166 6.25 14.97 12.66
CA GLY A 166 7.21 14.24 11.83
C GLY A 166 7.50 14.96 10.51
N VAL A 167 6.49 15.57 9.88
CA VAL A 167 6.69 16.38 8.66
C VAL A 167 7.59 17.58 8.93
N ARG A 168 7.37 18.30 10.05
CA ARG A 168 8.24 19.41 10.45
C ARG A 168 9.66 18.93 10.76
N ALA A 169 9.80 17.81 11.47
CA ALA A 169 11.10 17.23 11.80
C ALA A 169 11.88 16.78 10.56
N LEU A 170 11.20 16.23 9.55
CA LEU A 170 11.82 15.91 8.25
C LEU A 170 12.38 17.17 7.59
N ARG A 171 11.59 18.25 7.55
CA ARG A 171 11.99 19.52 6.92
C ARG A 171 13.13 20.23 7.65
N SER A 172 13.15 20.17 8.99
CA SER A 172 14.18 20.82 9.80
C SER A 172 15.46 19.99 9.96
N GLY A 173 15.51 18.77 9.44
CA GLY A 173 16.68 17.88 9.56
C GLY A 173 16.83 17.19 10.91
N GLY A 174 15.73 17.09 11.65
CA GLY A 174 15.68 16.47 12.98
C GLY A 174 14.88 15.18 13.05
N LEU A 175 14.45 14.58 11.93
CA LEU A 175 13.60 13.38 11.99
C LEU A 175 14.38 12.19 12.56
N GLN A 176 13.97 11.74 13.74
CA GLN A 176 14.51 10.58 14.42
C GLN A 176 13.63 9.36 14.13
N ILE A 177 14.23 8.31 13.56
CA ILE A 177 13.60 7.00 13.39
C ILE A 177 13.87 6.18 14.65
N ARG A 178 12.80 5.72 15.30
CA ARG A 178 12.85 4.93 16.53
C ARG A 178 12.59 3.47 16.22
N ALA A 179 13.37 2.58 16.84
CA ALA A 179 13.15 1.15 16.73
C ALA A 179 11.76 0.79 17.28
N GLN A 180 10.93 0.15 16.46
CA GLN A 180 9.52 -0.14 16.77
C GLN A 180 9.35 -1.39 17.65
N LYS A 181 10.09 -1.47 18.78
CA LYS A 181 10.16 -2.67 19.63
C LYS A 181 8.84 -3.07 20.32
N ARG A 182 7.89 -2.13 20.46
CA ARG A 182 6.63 -2.36 21.20
C ARG A 182 5.38 -2.46 20.31
N ALA A 183 5.44 -1.94 19.09
CA ALA A 183 4.35 -1.98 18.13
C ALA A 183 4.96 -1.97 16.72
N ALA A 184 5.15 -3.16 16.16
CA ALA A 184 5.65 -3.33 14.81
C ALA A 184 4.74 -2.60 13.81
N ALA A 185 5.32 -2.10 12.71
CA ALA A 185 4.54 -1.50 11.64
C ALA A 185 3.51 -2.53 11.10
N PRO A 186 2.22 -2.15 11.01
CA PRO A 186 1.16 -3.08 10.64
C PRO A 186 1.29 -3.48 9.17
N LEU A 187 0.98 -4.74 8.89
CA LEU A 187 0.99 -5.29 7.53
C LEU A 187 -0.40 -5.88 7.24
N VAL A 188 -0.87 -5.81 6.00
CA VAL A 188 -2.20 -6.34 5.64
C VAL A 188 -2.39 -7.80 6.07
N SER A 189 -1.34 -8.62 6.00
CA SER A 189 -1.42 -10.04 6.41
C SER A 189 -1.53 -10.27 7.93
N THR A 190 -1.06 -9.33 8.75
CA THR A 190 -1.04 -9.48 10.22
C THR A 190 -2.06 -8.60 10.92
N THR A 191 -2.29 -7.41 10.38
CA THR A 191 -3.12 -6.34 10.94
C THR A 191 -3.94 -5.71 9.81
N PRO A 192 -4.92 -6.44 9.24
CA PRO A 192 -5.76 -5.92 8.14
C PRO A 192 -6.63 -4.73 8.59
N VAL A 193 -6.98 -4.67 9.88
CA VAL A 193 -7.64 -3.53 10.51
C VAL A 193 -6.64 -2.84 11.41
N THR A 194 -6.13 -1.69 10.97
CA THR A 194 -5.15 -0.90 11.73
C THR A 194 -5.81 -0.29 12.97
N THR A 195 -5.11 -0.36 14.10
CA THR A 195 -5.57 0.22 15.37
C THR A 195 -5.35 1.72 15.43
N GLN A 196 -6.11 2.42 16.25
CA GLN A 196 -5.91 3.86 16.47
C GLN A 196 -4.50 4.18 16.99
N VAL A 197 -3.92 3.27 17.79
CA VAL A 197 -2.56 3.42 18.34
C VAL A 197 -1.52 3.50 17.22
N GLU A 198 -1.61 2.62 16.22
CA GLU A 198 -0.71 2.62 15.07
C GLU A 198 -0.86 3.89 14.22
N LEU A 199 -2.08 4.41 14.08
CA LEU A 199 -2.34 5.63 13.29
C LEU A 199 -1.94 6.93 14.02
N THR A 200 -1.76 6.90 15.35
CA THR A 200 -1.25 8.04 16.12
C THR A 200 0.28 8.12 16.14
N ALA A 201 0.98 7.13 15.58
CA ALA A 201 2.43 7.13 15.52
C ALA A 201 2.97 8.34 14.72
N GLU A 202 4.13 8.87 15.11
CA GLU A 202 4.80 9.93 14.32
C GLU A 202 5.23 9.40 12.94
N SER A 203 5.81 8.20 12.93
CA SER A 203 6.17 7.48 11.71
C SER A 203 6.08 5.97 11.91
N LEU A 204 5.88 5.25 10.80
CA LEU A 204 5.94 3.80 10.70
C LEU A 204 7.05 3.42 9.72
N THR A 205 7.87 2.41 10.08
CA THR A 205 9.04 2.05 9.29
C THR A 205 8.98 0.60 8.83
N TYR A 206 9.21 0.41 7.54
CA TYR A 206 9.18 -0.88 6.87
C TYR A 206 10.51 -1.17 6.18
N GLU A 207 10.85 -2.44 6.08
CA GLU A 207 11.92 -2.96 5.24
C GLU A 207 11.32 -3.75 4.08
N SER A 208 11.89 -3.58 2.89
CA SER A 208 11.61 -4.38 1.71
C SER A 208 12.84 -5.19 1.32
N ALA A 209 12.67 -6.51 1.16
CA ALA A 209 13.68 -7.39 0.61
C ALA A 209 13.09 -8.13 -0.59
N ALA A 210 13.68 -7.94 -1.78
CA ALA A 210 13.17 -8.52 -3.03
C ALA A 210 11.66 -8.26 -3.28
N GLY A 211 11.17 -7.08 -2.88
CA GLY A 211 9.77 -6.67 -3.02
C GLY A 211 8.82 -7.19 -1.92
N VAL A 212 9.34 -7.91 -0.92
CA VAL A 212 8.55 -8.38 0.23
C VAL A 212 8.71 -7.40 1.40
N LEU A 213 7.59 -6.86 1.87
CA LEU A 213 7.55 -5.94 3.00
C LEU A 213 7.50 -6.64 4.36
N SER A 214 8.23 -6.07 5.32
CA SER A 214 8.18 -6.41 6.75
C SER A 214 8.32 -5.14 7.60
N SER A 215 7.91 -5.21 8.87
CA SER A 215 8.23 -4.14 9.82
C SER A 215 9.74 -4.07 10.05
N SER A 216 10.26 -2.85 10.19
CA SER A 216 11.67 -2.58 10.46
C SER A 216 11.92 -2.33 11.94
N GLU A 217 13.09 -2.76 12.40
CA GLU A 217 13.66 -2.38 13.71
C GLU A 217 14.70 -1.27 13.59
N ALA A 218 14.87 -0.71 12.39
CA ALA A 218 15.86 0.32 12.13
C ALA A 218 15.64 1.53 13.05
N SER A 219 16.74 2.13 13.48
CA SER A 219 16.75 3.36 14.25
C SER A 219 17.88 4.26 13.79
N GLY A 220 17.66 5.57 13.81
CA GLY A 220 18.62 6.52 13.25
C GLY A 220 18.05 7.90 13.07
N PHE A 221 18.72 8.69 12.22
CA PHE A 221 18.32 10.05 11.89
C PHE A 221 18.28 10.24 10.39
N ILE A 222 17.28 10.98 9.93
CA ILE A 222 17.14 11.43 8.55
C ILE A 222 17.35 12.93 8.51
N ARG A 223 18.27 13.37 7.63
CA ARG A 223 18.58 14.78 7.41
C ARG A 223 18.38 15.13 5.94
N PRO A 224 17.71 16.24 5.59
CA PRO A 224 17.77 16.80 4.26
C PRO A 224 19.21 17.06 3.84
N GLU A 225 19.51 16.71 2.60
CA GLU A 225 20.71 17.22 1.96
C GLU A 225 20.43 18.66 1.49
N ALA A 226 21.46 19.51 1.49
CA ALA A 226 21.33 20.85 0.94
C ALA A 226 20.80 20.76 -0.50
N ALA A 227 19.90 21.68 -0.87
CA ALA A 227 19.34 21.71 -2.21
C ALA A 227 20.49 21.66 -3.22
N LEU A 228 20.45 20.68 -4.12
CA LEU A 228 21.45 20.56 -5.17
C LEU A 228 21.54 21.90 -5.91
N PRO A 229 22.75 22.40 -6.20
CA PRO A 229 22.89 23.59 -7.01
C PRO A 229 22.12 23.39 -8.32
N PRO A 230 21.46 24.44 -8.84
CA PRO A 230 20.66 24.34 -10.05
C PRO A 230 21.49 23.66 -11.15
N VAL A 231 20.92 22.59 -11.72
CA VAL A 231 21.55 21.85 -12.81
C VAL A 231 21.92 22.86 -13.89
N SER A 232 23.19 22.89 -14.28
CA SER A 232 23.75 23.77 -15.32
C SER A 232 22.82 23.88 -16.52
N SER A 233 22.83 25.03 -17.20
CA SER A 233 22.03 25.44 -18.38
C SER A 233 22.02 24.49 -19.60
N ASP A 234 22.61 23.30 -19.50
CA ASP A 234 22.51 22.23 -20.48
C ASP A 234 21.07 21.68 -20.52
N SER A 235 20.36 22.03 -21.59
CA SER A 235 18.96 21.69 -21.82
C SER A 235 18.70 20.17 -21.81
N ALA A 236 19.68 19.36 -22.23
CA ALA A 236 19.56 17.90 -22.25
C ALA A 236 19.60 17.31 -20.83
N ARG A 237 20.54 17.76 -19.98
CA ARG A 237 20.62 17.36 -18.56
C ARG A 237 19.39 17.82 -17.77
N SER A 238 18.88 19.01 -18.08
CA SER A 238 17.64 19.53 -17.50
C SER A 238 16.41 18.71 -17.91
N ALA A 239 16.32 18.30 -19.18
CA ALA A 239 15.24 17.44 -19.68
C ALA A 239 15.29 16.02 -19.10
N LEU A 240 16.48 15.41 -19.01
CA LEU A 240 16.69 14.11 -18.37
C LEU A 240 16.26 14.16 -16.89
N SER A 241 16.67 15.19 -16.16
CA SER A 241 16.28 15.38 -14.76
C SER A 241 14.75 15.48 -14.59
N ARG A 242 14.07 16.27 -15.44
CA ARG A 242 12.59 16.36 -15.45
C ARG A 242 11.93 15.01 -15.71
N LYS A 243 12.42 14.25 -16.69
CA LYS A 243 11.89 12.91 -17.02
C LYS A 243 12.03 11.96 -15.83
N MET A 244 13.15 11.99 -15.13
CA MET A 244 13.41 11.12 -13.99
C MET A 244 12.57 11.49 -12.77
N ILE A 245 12.40 12.80 -12.50
CA ILE A 245 11.47 13.29 -11.47
C ILE A 245 10.06 12.81 -11.79
N LYS A 246 9.59 12.98 -13.03
CA LYS A 246 8.27 12.51 -13.46
C LYS A 246 8.10 11.01 -13.24
N GLN A 247 9.08 10.19 -13.63
CA GLN A 247 9.00 8.74 -13.44
C GLN A 247 8.96 8.33 -11.98
N TYR A 248 9.78 8.96 -11.14
CA TYR A 248 9.77 8.73 -9.69
C TYR A 248 8.42 9.10 -9.08
N LEU A 249 7.86 10.28 -9.41
CA LEU A 249 6.54 10.69 -8.91
C LEU A 249 5.42 9.75 -9.37
N LEU A 250 5.47 9.25 -10.61
CA LEU A 250 4.53 8.20 -11.07
C LEU A 250 4.65 6.92 -10.24
N SER A 251 5.86 6.56 -9.80
CA SER A 251 6.09 5.39 -8.93
C SER A 251 5.52 5.63 -7.53
N VAL A 252 5.69 6.84 -6.99
CA VAL A 252 5.09 7.27 -5.70
C VAL A 252 3.57 7.23 -5.78
N VAL A 253 2.98 7.93 -6.74
CA VAL A 253 1.53 7.97 -6.93
C VAL A 253 0.98 6.56 -7.12
N SER A 254 1.60 5.76 -7.99
CA SER A 254 1.17 4.38 -8.22
C SER A 254 1.24 3.53 -6.95
N PHE A 255 2.27 3.67 -6.11
CA PHE A 255 2.39 2.91 -4.88
C PHE A 255 1.24 3.20 -3.91
N PHE A 256 0.90 4.48 -3.73
CA PHE A 256 -0.19 4.90 -2.85
C PHE A 256 -1.59 4.61 -3.42
N ASN A 257 -1.70 4.38 -4.72
CA ASN A 257 -2.95 3.97 -5.38
C ASN A 257 -3.11 2.43 -5.43
N THR A 258 -2.19 1.67 -4.81
CA THR A 258 -2.28 0.20 -4.85
C THR A 258 -3.05 -0.39 -3.68
N ILE A 259 -3.74 -1.50 -3.94
CA ILE A 259 -4.56 -2.21 -2.96
C ILE A 259 -4.15 -3.66 -2.83
N ILE A 260 -4.50 -4.27 -1.71
CA ILE A 260 -4.57 -5.72 -1.56
C ILE A 260 -6.05 -6.08 -1.46
N ALA A 261 -6.57 -6.77 -2.47
CA ALA A 261 -7.98 -7.15 -2.49
C ALA A 261 -8.34 -8.03 -1.29
N THR A 262 -9.17 -7.51 -0.39
CA THR A 262 -9.72 -8.23 0.77
C THR A 262 -11.18 -8.60 0.62
N GLY A 263 -11.83 -8.18 -0.47
CA GLY A 263 -13.25 -8.41 -0.74
C GLY A 263 -13.66 -8.10 -2.17
N ILE A 264 -14.95 -8.32 -2.48
CA ILE A 264 -15.57 -8.10 -3.79
C ILE A 264 -16.88 -7.35 -3.56
N VAL A 265 -17.11 -6.27 -4.32
CA VAL A 265 -18.39 -5.57 -4.35
C VAL A 265 -19.04 -5.78 -5.70
N ILE A 266 -20.27 -6.30 -5.70
CA ILE A 266 -21.05 -6.55 -6.90
C ILE A 266 -21.95 -5.34 -7.19
N HIS A 267 -21.87 -4.87 -8.43
CA HIS A 267 -22.62 -3.74 -8.95
C HIS A 267 -23.46 -4.13 -10.17
N HIS A 268 -24.48 -3.33 -10.46
CA HIS A 268 -24.99 -3.17 -11.82
C HIS A 268 -24.40 -1.91 -12.45
N THR A 269 -24.47 -1.75 -13.77
CA THR A 269 -24.01 -0.49 -14.39
C THR A 269 -25.07 0.60 -14.39
N ALA A 270 -26.36 0.21 -14.41
CA ALA A 270 -27.43 1.04 -14.97
C ALA A 270 -27.10 1.48 -16.42
N VAL A 271 -27.67 2.60 -16.87
CA VAL A 271 -27.32 3.27 -18.12
C VAL A 271 -26.21 4.30 -17.92
N ILE A 272 -25.50 4.65 -18.98
CA ILE A 272 -24.67 5.85 -19.04
C ILE A 272 -25.61 7.06 -19.12
N PRO A 273 -25.73 7.90 -18.07
CA PRO A 273 -26.78 8.92 -18.02
C PRO A 273 -26.70 9.96 -19.14
N THR A 274 -25.51 10.26 -19.64
CA THR A 274 -25.29 11.25 -20.70
C THR A 274 -25.77 10.76 -22.08
N GLU A 275 -25.79 9.46 -22.30
CA GLU A 275 -26.18 8.85 -23.59
C GLU A 275 -27.53 8.12 -23.49
N ASN A 276 -28.03 7.89 -22.28
CA ASN A 276 -29.17 7.02 -21.97
C ASN A 276 -29.05 5.62 -22.62
N THR A 277 -27.82 5.11 -22.71
CA THR A 277 -27.51 3.81 -23.31
C THR A 277 -26.88 2.86 -22.29
N VAL A 278 -27.06 1.58 -22.53
CA VAL A 278 -26.37 0.52 -21.77
C VAL A 278 -24.92 0.43 -22.27
N PRO A 279 -23.91 0.36 -21.38
CA PRO A 279 -22.52 0.21 -21.80
C PRO A 279 -22.30 -1.02 -22.68
N ARG A 280 -21.66 -0.84 -23.84
CA ARG A 280 -21.31 -1.92 -24.78
C ARG A 280 -19.89 -2.42 -24.55
N SER A 281 -19.06 -1.60 -23.93
CA SER A 281 -17.66 -1.91 -23.67
C SER A 281 -17.19 -1.28 -22.36
N GLU A 282 -16.04 -1.70 -21.87
CA GLU A 282 -15.39 -1.04 -20.74
C GLU A 282 -14.98 0.41 -21.09
N ARG A 283 -14.65 0.70 -22.36
CA ARG A 283 -14.28 2.05 -22.81
C ARG A 283 -15.43 3.04 -22.68
N ASP A 284 -16.67 2.60 -22.89
CA ASP A 284 -17.86 3.45 -22.73
C ASP A 284 -17.96 3.92 -21.26
N VAL A 285 -17.69 3.00 -20.33
CA VAL A 285 -17.68 3.26 -18.89
C VAL A 285 -16.46 4.08 -18.47
N ASP A 286 -15.29 3.85 -19.07
CA ASP A 286 -14.09 4.65 -18.83
C ASP A 286 -14.30 6.10 -19.24
N LYS A 287 -14.80 6.35 -20.45
CA LYS A 287 -15.10 7.69 -20.97
C LYS A 287 -16.08 8.44 -20.05
N TYR A 288 -17.18 7.79 -19.66
CA TYR A 288 -18.14 8.40 -18.74
C TYR A 288 -17.51 8.73 -17.38
N HIS A 289 -16.67 7.85 -16.83
CA HIS A 289 -16.00 8.12 -15.56
C HIS A 289 -14.87 9.15 -15.66
N GLN A 290 -14.27 9.33 -16.84
CA GLN A 290 -13.32 10.41 -17.11
C GLN A 290 -14.00 11.77 -16.91
N GLU A 291 -15.21 11.95 -17.45
CA GLU A 291 -16.02 13.17 -17.29
C GLU A 291 -16.41 13.43 -15.82
N ARG A 292 -16.38 12.39 -14.98
CA ARG A 292 -16.66 12.47 -13.54
C ARG A 292 -15.41 12.67 -12.67
N GLY A 293 -14.23 12.74 -13.27
CA GLY A 293 -12.97 12.95 -12.56
C GLY A 293 -12.51 11.72 -11.77
N PHE A 294 -12.83 10.51 -12.22
CA PHE A 294 -12.39 9.27 -11.56
C PHE A 294 -10.96 8.86 -11.95
N GLU A 295 -10.14 9.80 -12.42
CA GLU A 295 -8.77 9.54 -12.85
C GLU A 295 -7.95 8.87 -11.74
N ILE A 296 -7.21 7.82 -12.08
CA ILE A 296 -6.21 7.21 -11.21
C ILE A 296 -5.01 6.74 -12.02
N SER A 297 -3.80 6.95 -11.48
CA SER A 297 -2.57 6.42 -12.08
C SER A 297 -2.08 5.18 -11.33
N CYS A 298 -1.94 4.08 -12.05
CA CYS A 298 -1.42 2.81 -11.54
C CYS A 298 -0.51 2.16 -12.58
N PHE A 299 0.67 1.70 -12.16
CA PHE A 299 1.62 0.96 -12.99
C PHE A 299 1.98 1.69 -14.29
N GLY A 300 2.14 3.02 -14.21
CA GLY A 300 2.49 3.87 -15.35
C GLY A 300 1.37 4.11 -16.36
N ARG A 301 0.12 3.77 -16.02
CA ARG A 301 -1.07 3.99 -16.87
C ARG A 301 -2.14 4.74 -16.10
N ILE A 302 -2.91 5.55 -16.82
CA ILE A 302 -4.08 6.26 -16.29
C ILE A 302 -5.33 5.43 -16.60
N TYR A 303 -6.24 5.35 -15.64
CA TYR A 303 -7.54 4.71 -15.75
C TYR A 303 -8.62 5.65 -15.21
N HIS A 304 -9.84 5.55 -15.72
CA HIS A 304 -10.98 6.33 -15.22
C HIS A 304 -12.11 5.41 -14.75
N VAL A 305 -12.35 4.30 -15.46
CA VAL A 305 -13.35 3.28 -15.10
C VAL A 305 -13.34 2.98 -13.60
N ALA A 306 -14.48 3.04 -12.93
CA ALA A 306 -14.56 2.86 -11.47
C ALA A 306 -14.30 1.41 -11.01
N TYR A 307 -14.54 0.44 -11.89
CA TYR A 307 -14.60 -0.98 -11.59
C TYR A 307 -13.33 -1.72 -12.04
N HIS A 308 -13.07 -2.87 -11.43
CA HIS A 308 -12.00 -3.78 -11.86
C HIS A 308 -12.47 -4.68 -13.01
N TYR A 309 -13.76 -5.00 -13.04
CA TYR A 309 -14.37 -5.86 -14.05
C TYR A 309 -15.74 -5.36 -14.47
N LEU A 310 -16.05 -5.56 -15.74
CA LEU A 310 -17.36 -5.33 -16.35
C LEU A 310 -17.83 -6.63 -17.03
N ILE A 311 -19.05 -7.07 -16.78
CA ILE A 311 -19.63 -8.28 -17.39
C ILE A 311 -20.77 -7.88 -18.34
N LEU A 312 -20.54 -8.03 -19.64
CA LEU A 312 -21.50 -7.67 -20.69
C LEU A 312 -22.67 -8.66 -20.77
N PRO A 313 -23.80 -8.31 -21.43
CA PRO A 313 -24.98 -9.17 -21.51
C PRO A 313 -24.73 -10.57 -22.12
N ASP A 314 -23.75 -10.67 -23.01
CA ASP A 314 -23.32 -11.93 -23.64
C ASP A 314 -22.50 -12.84 -22.69
N GLY A 315 -22.18 -12.36 -21.48
CA GLY A 315 -21.35 -13.03 -20.48
C GLY A 315 -19.86 -12.75 -20.61
N SER A 316 -19.42 -11.96 -21.58
CA SER A 316 -17.99 -11.62 -21.71
C SER A 316 -17.53 -10.73 -20.54
N VAL A 317 -16.38 -11.09 -19.97
CA VAL A 317 -15.75 -10.33 -18.88
C VAL A 317 -14.71 -9.39 -19.48
N LYS A 318 -14.88 -8.09 -19.26
CA LYS A 318 -13.92 -7.05 -19.64
C LYS A 318 -13.17 -6.56 -18.41
N ALA A 319 -11.86 -6.40 -18.54
CA ALA A 319 -11.03 -5.83 -17.50
C ALA A 319 -11.16 -4.30 -17.50
N GLY A 320 -11.33 -3.71 -16.33
CA GLY A 320 -11.23 -2.27 -16.08
C GLY A 320 -9.91 -1.96 -15.37
N ARG A 321 -9.97 -1.37 -14.16
CA ARG A 321 -8.77 -1.15 -13.34
C ARG A 321 -8.07 -2.47 -13.03
N PRO A 322 -6.72 -2.51 -13.01
CA PRO A 322 -5.97 -3.67 -12.55
C PRO A 322 -6.38 -4.07 -11.12
N GLU A 323 -6.43 -5.37 -10.79
CA GLU A 323 -6.84 -5.89 -9.45
C GLU A 323 -6.03 -5.33 -8.26
N ARG A 324 -4.88 -4.70 -8.51
CA ARG A 324 -3.99 -4.07 -7.52
C ARG A 324 -4.04 -2.55 -7.55
N CYS A 325 -4.95 -1.95 -8.30
CA CYS A 325 -5.18 -0.51 -8.38
C CYS A 325 -6.51 -0.21 -7.68
N GLU A 326 -6.54 0.81 -6.82
CA GLU A 326 -7.76 1.18 -6.09
C GLU A 326 -8.93 1.48 -7.05
N GLY A 327 -10.13 1.04 -6.69
CA GLY A 327 -11.39 1.34 -7.40
C GLY A 327 -11.92 2.76 -7.15
N ALA A 328 -13.04 3.09 -7.78
CA ALA A 328 -13.82 4.30 -7.47
C ALA A 328 -15.33 4.00 -7.44
N HIS A 329 -15.70 2.79 -6.99
CA HIS A 329 -17.05 2.24 -7.15
C HIS A 329 -17.87 2.22 -5.86
N ALA A 330 -17.24 2.25 -4.67
CA ALA A 330 -17.95 2.20 -3.39
C ALA A 330 -17.13 2.92 -2.32
N LYS A 331 -17.59 4.10 -1.88
CA LYS A 331 -16.88 4.92 -0.89
C LYS A 331 -16.63 4.11 0.39
N GLY A 332 -15.36 4.07 0.84
CA GLY A 332 -14.94 3.27 1.99
C GLY A 332 -14.63 1.80 1.70
N TYR A 333 -14.89 1.32 0.47
CA TYR A 333 -14.66 -0.06 0.03
C TYR A 333 -13.97 -0.11 -1.35
N ASN A 334 -13.24 0.94 -1.73
CA ASN A 334 -12.54 0.99 -3.02
C ASN A 334 -11.31 0.07 -3.08
N SER A 335 -10.86 -0.48 -1.95
CA SER A 335 -9.89 -1.57 -1.91
C SER A 335 -10.49 -2.97 -2.08
N TYR A 336 -11.82 -3.07 -2.18
CA TYR A 336 -12.48 -4.29 -2.64
C TYR A 336 -12.52 -4.30 -4.17
N LEU A 337 -12.59 -5.49 -4.76
CA LEU A 337 -12.73 -5.61 -6.20
C LEU A 337 -14.17 -5.33 -6.63
N GLY A 338 -14.41 -4.17 -7.24
CA GLY A 338 -15.66 -3.87 -7.92
C GLY A 338 -15.87 -4.67 -9.21
N ILE A 339 -16.95 -5.44 -9.27
CA ILE A 339 -17.40 -6.15 -10.48
C ILE A 339 -18.77 -5.58 -10.85
N SER A 340 -18.87 -4.96 -12.02
CA SER A 340 -20.14 -4.41 -12.53
C SER A 340 -20.76 -5.33 -13.58
N VAL A 341 -22.01 -5.69 -13.40
CA VAL A 341 -22.80 -6.50 -14.34
C VAL A 341 -23.68 -5.57 -15.14
N VAL A 342 -23.53 -5.57 -16.47
CA VAL A 342 -24.22 -4.63 -17.35
C VAL A 342 -25.74 -4.85 -17.31
N GLY A 343 -26.47 -3.78 -16.99
CA GLY A 343 -27.93 -3.75 -16.90
C GLY A 343 -28.43 -2.91 -15.71
N ASP A 344 -29.75 -2.81 -15.59
CA ASP A 344 -30.41 -2.21 -14.44
C ASP A 344 -31.46 -3.15 -13.86
N PHE A 345 -31.06 -3.84 -12.78
CA PHE A 345 -31.88 -4.84 -12.12
C PHE A 345 -32.77 -4.29 -11.01
N SER A 346 -32.90 -2.97 -10.86
CA SER A 346 -33.83 -2.34 -9.92
C SER A 346 -35.25 -2.35 -10.49
N SER A 347 -36.23 -2.94 -9.80
CA SER A 347 -37.64 -2.93 -10.22
C SER A 347 -38.25 -1.53 -10.19
N GLU A 348 -37.78 -0.68 -9.27
CA GLU A 348 -38.22 0.71 -9.15
C GLU A 348 -37.58 1.62 -10.20
N ASP A 349 -36.29 1.43 -10.51
CA ASP A 349 -35.57 2.32 -11.44
C ASP A 349 -35.74 1.92 -12.91
N ASN A 350 -35.95 0.63 -13.19
CA ASN A 350 -36.11 0.06 -14.52
C ASN A 350 -37.35 -0.86 -14.60
N PRO A 351 -38.57 -0.37 -14.33
CA PRO A 351 -39.76 -1.21 -14.29
C PRO A 351 -40.08 -1.84 -15.65
N THR A 352 -39.87 -1.11 -16.74
CA THR A 352 -40.26 -1.49 -18.11
C THR A 352 -39.12 -2.10 -18.94
N GLY A 353 -37.86 -1.99 -18.49
CA GLY A 353 -36.70 -2.46 -19.25
C GLY A 353 -36.08 -1.42 -20.20
N GLU A 354 -36.57 -0.18 -20.19
CA GLU A 354 -36.04 0.92 -21.00
C GLU A 354 -34.57 1.25 -20.69
N LYS A 355 -34.12 1.00 -19.45
CA LYS A 355 -32.72 1.19 -19.02
C LYS A 355 -31.84 -0.05 -19.24
N GLY A 356 -32.27 -0.95 -20.12
CA GLY A 356 -31.58 -2.20 -20.42
C GLY A 356 -32.12 -3.41 -19.65
N PRO A 357 -31.35 -4.52 -19.59
CA PRO A 357 -31.80 -5.77 -18.99
C PRO A 357 -32.29 -5.59 -17.55
N THR A 358 -33.53 -6.02 -17.29
CA THR A 358 -34.17 -5.98 -15.96
C THR A 358 -33.70 -7.10 -15.02
N ARG A 359 -33.02 -8.12 -15.58
CA ARG A 359 -32.36 -9.21 -14.85
C ARG A 359 -31.04 -9.57 -15.55
N PRO A 360 -30.02 -10.05 -14.82
CA PRO A 360 -28.81 -10.57 -15.44
C PRO A 360 -29.12 -11.80 -16.31
N SER A 361 -28.41 -11.95 -17.43
CA SER A 361 -28.49 -13.14 -18.26
C SER A 361 -27.86 -14.34 -17.56
N ALA A 362 -28.25 -15.57 -17.94
CA ALA A 362 -27.60 -16.78 -17.43
C ALA A 362 -26.09 -16.81 -17.69
N LYS A 363 -25.66 -16.25 -18.84
CA LYS A 363 -24.24 -16.11 -19.20
C LYS A 363 -23.52 -15.14 -18.27
N GLN A 364 -24.12 -13.99 -17.95
CA GLN A 364 -23.58 -13.03 -16.97
C GLN A 364 -23.40 -13.67 -15.60
N ILE A 365 -24.42 -14.40 -15.10
CA ILE A 365 -24.34 -15.07 -13.80
C ILE A 365 -23.25 -16.16 -13.79
N SER A 366 -23.15 -16.96 -14.84
CA SER A 366 -22.09 -17.98 -14.96
C SER A 366 -20.70 -17.36 -14.93
N SER A 367 -20.46 -16.31 -15.73
CA SER A 367 -19.19 -15.60 -15.76
C SER A 367 -18.85 -14.91 -14.45
N LEU A 368 -19.83 -14.31 -13.78
CA LEU A 368 -19.68 -13.70 -12.47
C LEU A 368 -19.23 -14.74 -11.43
N ILE A 369 -19.87 -15.90 -11.39
CA ILE A 369 -19.53 -16.97 -10.43
C ILE A 369 -18.12 -17.48 -10.69
N GLN A 370 -17.74 -17.73 -11.95
CA GLN A 370 -16.39 -18.17 -12.31
C GLN A 370 -15.34 -17.12 -11.93
N LEU A 371 -15.61 -15.84 -12.21
CA LEU A 371 -14.74 -14.72 -11.85
C LEU A 371 -14.58 -14.60 -10.33
N CYS A 372 -15.68 -14.60 -9.59
CA CYS A 372 -15.68 -14.55 -8.13
C CYS A 372 -14.90 -15.72 -7.53
N ARG A 373 -15.07 -16.96 -8.01
CA ARG A 373 -14.27 -18.12 -7.55
C ARG A 373 -12.78 -17.89 -7.76
N ARG A 374 -12.38 -17.48 -8.97
CA ARG A 374 -10.97 -17.20 -9.30
C ARG A 374 -10.37 -16.14 -8.38
N LEU A 375 -11.07 -15.02 -8.19
CA LEU A 375 -10.60 -13.91 -7.35
C LEU A 375 -10.55 -14.31 -5.87
N LYS A 376 -11.60 -14.98 -5.40
CA LYS A 376 -11.70 -15.53 -4.05
C LYS A 376 -10.51 -16.43 -3.74
N ASP A 377 -10.19 -17.36 -4.63
CA ASP A 377 -9.13 -18.33 -4.41
C ASP A 377 -7.72 -17.72 -4.54
N ARG A 378 -7.56 -16.76 -5.46
CA ARG A 378 -6.31 -16.00 -5.66
C ARG A 378 -5.96 -15.15 -4.44
N TYR A 379 -6.92 -14.39 -3.93
CA TYR A 379 -6.71 -13.40 -2.86
C TYR A 379 -7.11 -13.90 -1.47
N LYS A 380 -7.60 -15.14 -1.36
CA LYS A 380 -8.13 -15.72 -0.11
C LYS A 380 -9.25 -14.88 0.51
N ILE A 381 -10.06 -14.27 -0.35
CA ILE A 381 -11.21 -13.48 0.08
C ILE A 381 -12.21 -14.44 0.74
N PRO A 382 -12.66 -14.16 1.96
CA PRO A 382 -13.64 -15.00 2.60
C PRO A 382 -15.03 -14.71 2.01
N LEU A 383 -15.94 -15.69 2.03
CA LEU A 383 -17.25 -15.56 1.37
C LEU A 383 -18.05 -14.36 1.89
N GLN A 384 -17.95 -14.05 3.18
CA GLN A 384 -18.61 -12.92 3.81
C GLN A 384 -18.14 -11.54 3.32
N HIS A 385 -17.00 -11.47 2.61
CA HIS A 385 -16.51 -10.23 2.00
C HIS A 385 -16.88 -10.11 0.51
N ILE A 386 -17.76 -10.97 0.02
CA ILE A 386 -18.43 -10.81 -1.28
C ILE A 386 -19.79 -10.21 -0.97
N VAL A 387 -19.98 -8.94 -1.31
CA VAL A 387 -21.14 -8.13 -0.91
C VAL A 387 -21.78 -7.45 -2.11
N ARG A 388 -23.04 -7.03 -1.97
CA ARG A 388 -23.68 -6.08 -2.87
C ARG A 388 -23.25 -4.66 -2.52
N HIS A 389 -23.31 -3.74 -3.48
CA HIS A 389 -23.11 -2.32 -3.17
C HIS A 389 -24.11 -1.80 -2.12
N SER A 390 -25.36 -2.26 -2.17
CA SER A 390 -26.41 -1.91 -1.19
C SER A 390 -26.19 -2.47 0.22
N ASP A 391 -25.31 -3.46 0.40
CA ASP A 391 -24.98 -3.97 1.74
C ASP A 391 -24.05 -3.01 2.51
N ILE A 392 -23.38 -2.09 1.80
CA ILE A 392 -22.31 -1.24 2.34
C ILE A 392 -22.51 0.26 2.06
N SER A 393 -23.58 0.63 1.37
CA SER A 393 -23.88 2.02 0.99
C SER A 393 -25.37 2.21 0.78
N SER A 394 -25.85 3.44 0.96
CA SER A 394 -27.25 3.80 0.66
C SER A 394 -27.46 3.91 -0.85
N THR A 395 -27.74 2.77 -1.49
CA THR A 395 -27.96 2.66 -2.94
C THR A 395 -28.86 1.47 -3.24
N LYS A 396 -29.54 1.51 -4.39
CA LYS A 396 -30.31 0.36 -4.90
C LYS A 396 -29.43 -0.67 -5.60
N CYS A 397 -28.22 -0.30 -6.01
CA CYS A 397 -27.28 -1.17 -6.72
C CYS A 397 -26.93 -2.42 -5.89
N PRO A 398 -26.91 -3.64 -6.47
CA PRO A 398 -27.06 -4.00 -7.88
C PRO A 398 -28.53 -4.22 -8.32
N GLY A 399 -29.52 -3.80 -7.55
CA GLY A 399 -30.94 -3.98 -7.84
C GLY A 399 -31.55 -5.17 -7.09
N ASP A 400 -32.84 -5.08 -6.77
CA ASP A 400 -33.63 -6.10 -6.06
C ASP A 400 -33.87 -7.36 -6.92
N ARG A 401 -33.84 -7.24 -8.25
CA ARG A 401 -33.94 -8.40 -9.18
C ARG A 401 -32.60 -9.08 -9.45
N PHE A 402 -31.50 -8.61 -8.86
CA PHE A 402 -30.20 -9.28 -8.95
C PHE A 402 -30.16 -10.53 -8.03
N PRO A 403 -29.82 -11.73 -8.53
CA PRO A 403 -29.97 -13.00 -7.79
C PRO A 403 -28.81 -13.27 -6.81
N PHE A 404 -28.50 -12.33 -5.92
CA PHE A 404 -27.32 -12.37 -5.05
C PHE A 404 -27.26 -13.62 -4.15
N ARG A 405 -28.39 -14.04 -3.57
CA ARG A 405 -28.48 -15.24 -2.73
C ARG A 405 -28.06 -16.51 -3.48
N SER A 406 -28.51 -16.65 -4.73
CA SER A 406 -28.15 -17.79 -5.59
C SER A 406 -26.66 -17.77 -5.96
N VAL A 407 -26.12 -16.58 -6.26
CA VAL A 407 -24.68 -16.41 -6.51
C VAL A 407 -23.85 -16.83 -5.29
N LEU A 408 -24.18 -16.34 -4.09
CA LEU A 408 -23.47 -16.72 -2.86
C LEU A 408 -23.57 -18.23 -2.57
N GLN A 409 -24.75 -18.82 -2.74
CA GLN A 409 -24.94 -20.26 -2.56
C GLN A 409 -24.05 -21.07 -3.52
N GLN A 410 -23.95 -20.68 -4.78
CA GLN A 410 -23.07 -21.35 -5.74
C GLN A 410 -21.58 -21.16 -5.41
N LEU A 411 -21.20 -20.05 -4.77
CA LEU A 411 -19.82 -19.80 -4.32
C LEU A 411 -19.44 -20.60 -3.05
N GLN A 412 -20.42 -21.04 -2.25
CA GLN A 412 -20.18 -21.92 -1.09
C GLN A 412 -19.75 -23.32 -1.50
N PHE A 413 -20.37 -23.87 -2.55
CA PHE A 413 -20.03 -25.21 -3.02
C PHE A 413 -18.68 -25.18 -3.76
N LYS A 414 -17.71 -25.93 -3.25
CA LYS A 414 -16.50 -26.26 -4.00
C LYS A 414 -16.93 -27.03 -5.25
N THR A 415 -16.46 -26.60 -6.42
CA THR A 415 -16.56 -27.43 -7.62
C THR A 415 -15.83 -28.74 -7.32
N SER A 416 -16.58 -29.83 -7.17
CA SER A 416 -16.04 -31.19 -7.18
C SER A 416 -15.16 -31.30 -8.42
N GLY A 417 -13.86 -31.54 -8.23
CA GLY A 417 -12.90 -31.52 -9.32
C GLY A 417 -13.31 -32.46 -10.44
N VAL A 418 -13.63 -31.91 -11.61
CA VAL A 418 -13.64 -32.67 -12.84
C VAL A 418 -12.17 -33.01 -13.11
N ARG A 419 -11.80 -34.27 -12.89
CA ARG A 419 -10.52 -34.80 -13.37
C ARG A 419 -10.46 -34.56 -14.89
N PRO A 420 -9.34 -34.04 -15.44
CA PRO A 420 -9.19 -34.00 -16.89
C PRO A 420 -9.30 -35.45 -17.39
N GLY A 421 -10.29 -35.69 -18.24
CA GLY A 421 -10.54 -37.01 -18.81
C GLY A 421 -9.34 -37.46 -19.62
N SER A 422 -8.82 -38.64 -19.28
CA SER A 422 -7.99 -39.46 -20.15
C SER A 422 -8.79 -39.82 -21.41
N ARG A 423 -8.39 -39.28 -22.55
CA ARG A 423 -8.52 -39.95 -23.85
C ARG A 423 -7.24 -39.72 -24.63
#